data_AF-A0A5E4QLL5-F1
#
_entry.id   AF-A0A5E4QLL5-F1
#
_cell.length_a   1.000
_cell.length_b   1.000
_cell.length_c   1.000
_cell.angle_alpha   90.00
_cell.angle_beta   90.00
_cell.angle_gamma   90.00
#
_symmetry.space_group_name_H-M   'P 1'
#
loop_
_entity.id
_entity.type
_entity.pdbx_description
1 polymer ?
#
loop_
_entity_poly.entity_id
_entity_poly.type
_entity_poly.pdbx_seq_one_letter_code
_entity_poly.pdbx_strand_id
1 'polypeptide(L)'
;MFTMDESDFFKQTVQHLARCLSCLNPTPWEKVNTLFMLCPQVSSSFVVTSRNQEASIALGLYFLQSGMQHQDKLLPYFLKVLKCLTNAQFEE
;
A
#
# COMPACT_ATOMS: atom_id res chain seq x y z
N MET A 1 3.14 -30.20 -1.28
CA MET A 1 2.30 -29.44 -0.34
C MET A 1 3.06 -28.15 -0.08
N PHE A 2 2.74 -27.09 -0.82
CA PHE A 2 3.49 -25.84 -0.76
C PHE A 2 3.13 -25.14 0.56
N THR A 3 4.10 -25.06 1.47
CA THR A 3 4.04 -24.16 2.63
C THR A 3 3.95 -22.75 2.06
N MET A 4 2.74 -22.19 2.00
CA MET A 4 2.58 -20.77 1.68
C MET A 4 3.24 -20.00 2.81
N ASP A 5 4.40 -19.43 2.49
CA ASP A 5 5.13 -18.52 3.35
C ASP A 5 4.17 -17.41 3.79
N GLU A 6 4.09 -17.09 5.08
CA GLU A 6 3.14 -16.10 5.61
C GLU A 6 3.23 -14.73 4.90
N SER A 7 4.42 -14.41 4.36
CA SER A 7 4.64 -13.22 3.53
C SER A 7 3.82 -13.24 2.24
N ASP A 8 3.66 -14.40 1.62
CA ASP A 8 2.92 -14.58 0.37
C ASP A 8 1.40 -14.48 0.60
N PHE A 9 0.92 -14.96 1.76
CA PHE A 9 -0.48 -14.80 2.15
C PHE A 9 -0.88 -13.34 2.38
N PHE A 10 -0.03 -12.58 3.09
CA PHE A 10 -0.26 -11.13 3.30
C PHE A 10 -0.34 -10.40 1.97
N LYS A 11 0.65 -10.62 1.09
CA LYS A 11 0.71 -10.08 -0.27
C LYS A 11 -0.57 -10.35 -1.06
N GLN A 12 -1.00 -11.61 -1.13
CA GLN A 12 -2.22 -11.97 -1.86
C GLN A 12 -3.45 -11.27 -1.28
N THR A 13 -3.54 -11.17 0.05
CA THR A 13 -4.65 -10.52 0.73
C THR A 13 -4.70 -9.02 0.45
N VAL A 14 -3.58 -8.30 0.56
CA VAL A 14 -3.55 -6.85 0.30
C VAL A 14 -3.80 -6.51 -1.16
N GLN A 15 -3.27 -7.31 -2.09
CA GLN A 15 -3.52 -7.12 -3.52
C GLN A 15 -4.98 -7.42 -3.88
N HIS A 16 -5.59 -8.46 -3.28
CA HIS A 16 -7.00 -8.75 -3.47
C HIS A 16 -7.86 -7.63 -2.91
N LEU A 17 -7.54 -7.12 -1.72
CA LEU A 17 -8.21 -5.96 -1.13
C LEU A 17 -8.14 -4.76 -2.06
N ALA A 18 -6.95 -4.40 -2.55
CA ALA A 18 -6.78 -3.30 -3.49
C ALA A 18 -7.64 -3.44 -4.76
N ARG A 19 -7.75 -4.65 -5.32
CA ARG A 19 -8.64 -4.94 -6.47
C ARG A 19 -10.12 -4.82 -6.11
N CYS A 20 -10.54 -5.32 -4.95
CA CYS A 20 -11.93 -5.15 -4.51
C CYS A 20 -12.28 -3.67 -4.33
N LEU A 21 -11.34 -2.88 -3.78
CA LEU A 21 -11.51 -1.45 -3.60
C LEU A 21 -11.58 -0.71 -4.94
N SER A 22 -10.76 -1.09 -5.92
CA SER A 22 -10.71 -0.40 -7.21
C SER A 22 -11.98 -0.59 -8.04
N CYS A 23 -12.70 -1.69 -7.83
CA CYS A 23 -14.02 -1.93 -8.43
C CYS A 23 -15.12 -1.01 -7.86
N LEU A 24 -14.92 -0.39 -6.69
CA LEU A 24 -15.93 0.49 -6.07
C LEU A 24 -15.88 1.89 -6.70
N ASN A 25 -17.01 2.36 -7.22
CA ASN A 25 -17.15 3.69 -7.81
C ASN A 25 -18.41 4.40 -7.27
N PRO A 26 -18.28 5.44 -6.40
CA PRO A 26 -17.04 5.94 -5.79
C PRO A 26 -16.55 5.04 -4.64
N THR A 27 -15.23 4.85 -4.51
CA THR A 27 -14.68 4.10 -3.37
C THR A 27 -14.75 4.97 -2.10
N PRO A 28 -15.39 4.51 -1.01
CA PRO A 28 -15.37 5.25 0.25
C PRO A 28 -13.96 5.33 0.83
N TRP A 29 -13.56 6.54 1.23
CA TRP A 29 -12.21 6.80 1.76
C TRP A 29 -11.88 5.91 2.96
N GLU A 30 -12.83 5.59 3.84
CA GLU A 30 -12.57 4.74 5.01
C GLU A 30 -11.98 3.38 4.65
N LYS A 31 -12.43 2.80 3.53
CA LYS A 31 -11.93 1.51 3.05
C LYS A 31 -10.51 1.62 2.48
N VAL A 32 -10.25 2.70 1.73
CA VAL A 32 -8.90 3.02 1.23
C VAL A 32 -7.97 3.35 2.40
N ASN A 33 -8.47 4.02 3.44
CA ASN A 33 -7.73 4.39 4.63
C ASN A 33 -7.26 3.14 5.38
N THR A 34 -8.04 2.06 5.43
CA THR A 34 -7.56 0.78 5.96
C THR A 34 -6.32 0.27 5.22
N LEU A 35 -6.36 0.27 3.87
CA LEU A 35 -5.20 -0.11 3.05
C LEU A 35 -4.02 0.86 3.25
N PHE A 36 -4.31 2.15 3.36
CA PHE A 36 -3.32 3.20 3.58
C PHE A 36 -2.62 3.09 4.94
N MET A 37 -3.35 2.74 6.00
CA MET A 37 -2.79 2.52 7.34
C MET A 37 -1.86 1.29 7.39
N LEU A 38 -2.03 0.32 6.49
CA LEU A 38 -1.11 -0.81 6.33
C LEU A 38 0.19 -0.40 5.62
N CYS A 39 0.17 0.72 4.90
CA CYS A 39 1.34 1.23 4.19
C CYS A 39 2.28 1.96 5.19
N PRO A 40 3.60 2.00 4.90
CA PRO A 40 4.58 2.60 5.79
C PRO A 40 4.26 4.07 6.02
N GLN A 41 4.06 4.44 7.29
CA GLN A 41 3.86 5.82 7.67
C GLN A 41 5.21 6.52 7.75
N VAL A 42 5.32 7.63 7.04
CA VAL A 42 6.56 8.41 7.00
C VAL A 42 6.76 9.12 8.35
N SER A 43 7.56 8.50 9.20
CA SER A 43 7.98 8.98 10.52
C SER A 43 9.50 9.24 10.58
N SER A 44 10.01 9.73 11.70
CA SER A 44 11.42 10.10 11.91
C SER A 44 12.44 9.00 11.56
N SER A 45 12.06 7.73 11.70
CA SER A 45 12.80 6.58 11.18
C SER A 45 11.92 5.84 10.18
N PHE A 46 12.26 5.89 8.89
CA PHE A 46 11.49 5.26 7.83
C PHE A 46 11.96 3.82 7.63
N VAL A 47 11.40 2.90 8.42
CA VAL A 47 11.69 1.46 8.32
C VAL A 47 10.72 0.81 7.35
N VAL A 48 11.27 0.20 6.31
CA VAL A 48 10.51 -0.46 5.24
C VAL A 48 10.70 -1.97 5.38
N THR A 49 9.67 -2.63 5.89
CA THR A 49 9.59 -4.10 5.92
C THR A 49 8.97 -4.62 4.62
N SER A 50 9.16 -5.91 4.33
CA SER A 50 8.55 -6.58 3.18
C SER A 50 7.02 -6.39 3.12
N ARG A 51 6.33 -6.44 4.27
CA ARG A 51 4.88 -6.16 4.36
C ARG A 51 4.52 -4.73 3.96
N ASN A 52 5.31 -3.75 4.39
CA ASN A 52 5.09 -2.35 4.07
C ASN A 52 5.24 -2.09 2.56
N GLN A 53 6.20 -2.77 1.91
CA GLN A 53 6.37 -2.69 0.46
C GLN A 53 5.16 -3.24 -0.28
N GLU A 54 4.71 -4.46 0.07
CA GLU A 54 3.56 -5.10 -0.57
C GLU A 54 2.27 -4.28 -0.39
N ALA A 55 2.05 -3.69 0.80
CA ALA A 55 0.93 -2.79 1.03
C ALA A 55 1.01 -1.53 0.14
N SER A 56 2.20 -0.94 0.01
CA SER A 56 2.43 0.24 -0.86
C SER A 56 2.17 -0.09 -2.33
N ILE A 57 2.61 -1.26 -2.80
CA ILE A 57 2.37 -1.74 -4.16
C ILE A 57 0.88 -1.96 -4.38
N ALA A 58 0.18 -2.62 -3.44
CA ALA A 58 -1.26 -2.81 -3.50
C ALA A 58 -2.02 -1.48 -3.56
N LEU A 59 -1.62 -0.49 -2.76
CA LEU A 59 -2.17 0.87 -2.79
C LEU A 59 -1.97 1.53 -4.17
N GLY A 60 -0.78 1.37 -4.76
CA GLY A 60 -0.50 1.85 -6.12
C GLY A 60 -1.36 1.17 -7.18
N LEU A 61 -1.58 -0.14 -7.04
CA LEU A 61 -2.44 -0.92 -7.92
C LEU A 61 -3.90 -0.46 -7.85
N TYR A 62 -4.40 -0.22 -6.62
CA TYR A 62 -5.70 0.38 -6.38
C TYR A 62 -5.80 1.76 -7.06
N PHE A 63 -4.80 2.62 -6.88
CA PHE A 63 -4.79 3.97 -7.44
C PHE A 63 -4.89 3.95 -8.97
N LEU A 64 -4.16 3.05 -9.63
CA LEU A 64 -4.19 2.88 -11.08
C LEU A 64 -5.52 2.28 -11.56
N GLN A 65 -6.00 1.21 -10.92
CA GLN A 65 -7.23 0.52 -11.36
C GLN A 65 -8.50 1.31 -11.08
N SER A 66 -8.55 2.09 -10.00
CA SER A 66 -9.72 2.91 -9.65
C SER A 66 -9.88 4.15 -10.53
N GLY A 67 -8.94 4.43 -11.43
CA GLY A 67 -8.94 5.64 -12.26
C GLY A 67 -8.44 6.88 -11.52
N MET A 68 -7.41 6.74 -10.69
CA MET A 68 -6.79 7.83 -9.91
C MET A 68 -7.73 8.45 -8.85
N GLN A 69 -8.60 7.64 -8.26
CA GLN A 69 -9.42 8.09 -7.14
C GLN A 69 -8.54 8.49 -5.94
N HIS A 70 -9.03 9.47 -5.17
CA HIS A 70 -8.33 10.01 -3.99
C HIS A 70 -6.90 10.51 -4.29
N GLN A 71 -6.64 10.93 -5.53
CA GLN A 71 -5.37 11.51 -5.95
C GLN A 71 -4.86 12.59 -5.00
N ASP A 72 -5.74 13.44 -4.49
CA ASP A 72 -5.43 14.52 -3.56
C ASP A 72 -4.69 14.05 -2.29
N LYS A 73 -4.95 12.81 -1.85
CA LYS A 73 -4.33 12.19 -0.66
C LYS A 73 -3.22 11.20 -1.01
N LEU A 74 -3.41 10.43 -2.08
CA LEU A 74 -2.49 9.37 -2.47
C LEU A 74 -1.22 9.91 -3.15
N LEU A 75 -1.32 10.92 -4.03
CA LEU A 75 -0.14 11.54 -4.65
C LEU A 75 0.86 12.11 -3.63
N PRO A 76 0.45 12.98 -2.68
CA PRO A 76 1.40 13.53 -1.73
C PRO A 76 2.01 12.42 -0.85
N TYR A 77 1.25 11.36 -0.55
CA TYR A 77 1.78 10.19 0.14
C TYR A 77 2.85 9.46 -0.67
N PHE A 78 2.58 9.08 -1.92
CA PHE A 78 3.56 8.39 -2.77
C PHE A 78 4.83 9.22 -2.95
N LEU A 79 4.70 10.54 -3.16
CA LEU A 79 5.85 11.45 -3.23
C LEU A 79 6.63 11.49 -1.92
N LYS A 80 5.95 11.50 -0.78
CA LYS A 80 6.59 11.50 0.54
C LYS A 80 7.33 10.18 0.80
N VAL A 81 6.71 9.05 0.46
CA VAL A 81 7.33 7.71 0.51
C VAL A 81 8.56 7.65 -0.39
N LEU A 82 8.47 8.13 -1.64
CA LEU A 82 9.60 8.21 -2.57
C LEU A 82 10.76 9.05 -2.03
N LYS A 83 10.46 10.20 -1.41
CA LYS A 83 11.49 11.04 -0.78
C LYS A 83 12.15 10.35 0.41
N CYS A 84 11.37 9.64 1.23
CA CYS A 84 11.89 8.93 2.40
C CYS A 84 12.53 7.59 2.06
N LEU A 85 12.22 6.99 0.91
CA LEU A 85 12.86 5.79 0.38
C LEU A 85 14.39 5.96 0.28
N THR A 86 14.86 7.15 -0.08
CA THR A 86 16.29 7.49 -0.11
C THR A 86 16.99 7.39 1.25
N ASN A 87 16.26 7.53 2.34
CA ASN A 87 16.75 7.40 3.73
C ASN A 87 16.14 6.18 4.43
N ALA A 88 15.54 5.25 3.69
CA ALA A 88 14.87 4.10 4.26
C ALA A 88 15.87 3.11 4.85
N GLN A 89 15.52 2.56 6.01
CA GLN A 89 16.16 1.34 6.50
C GLN A 89 15.29 0.16 6.10
N PHE A 90 15.85 -0.74 5.29
CA PHE A 90 15.19 -1.98 4.91
C PHE A 90 15.53 -3.02 5.97
N GLU A 91 14.52 -3.48 6.69
CA GLU A 91 14.65 -4.57 7.65
C GLU A 91 14.21 -5.85 6.94
N GLU A 92 15.17 -6.78 6.75
CA GLU A 92 14.98 -8.10 6.13
C GLU A 92 14.24 -9.08 7.05
#